data_AF-A0A5J5CMZ5-F1
#
_entry.id   AF-A0A5J5CMZ5-F1
#
_cell.length_a   1.000
_cell.length_b   1.000
_cell.length_c   1.000
_cell.angle_alpha   90.00
_cell.angle_beta   90.00
_cell.angle_gamma   90.00
#
_symmetry.space_group_name_H-M   'P 1'
#
loop_
_entity.id
_entity.type
_entity.pdbx_description
1 polymer ?
#
loop_
_entity_poly.entity_id
_entity_poly.type
_entity_poly.pdbx_seq_one_letter_code
_entity_poly.pdbx_strand_id
1 'polypeptide(L)'
;MSLMDMLQQQHPNTGVYLIENHIFPKKHFEPSGRFHLPQWNGVPGINILEHIYREEPNRNIYHPHKMIVQPRFVESTSVHEVLKYSGQRFKVPMDVCRIIHVRVALQGSLTVKELHEDKRLWDFQEKLIPNVDKALRRVGLLSSEGHN
;
A
#
# COMPACT_ATOMS: atom_id res chain seq x y z
N MET A 1 13.39 -9.01 14.03
CA MET A 1 13.53 -7.54 14.17
C MET A 1 12.47 -6.91 13.29
N SER A 2 11.67 -5.97 13.80
CA SER A 2 10.63 -5.30 13.00
C SER A 2 11.23 -4.20 12.11
N LEU A 3 10.45 -3.69 11.15
CA LEU A 3 10.84 -2.53 10.33
C LEU A 3 11.24 -1.33 11.19
N MET A 4 10.46 -1.04 12.25
CA MET A 4 10.72 0.12 13.09
C MET A 4 11.95 -0.05 13.97
N ASP A 5 12.21 -1.26 14.48
CA ASP A 5 13.43 -1.53 15.25
C ASP A 5 14.67 -1.24 14.40
N MET A 6 14.68 -1.70 13.14
CA MET A 6 15.77 -1.45 12.19
C MET A 6 15.93 0.05 11.92
N LEU A 7 14.83 0.74 11.57
CA LEU A 7 14.86 2.17 11.22
C LEU A 7 15.28 3.06 12.39
N GLN A 8 14.85 2.75 13.61
CA GLN A 8 15.23 3.50 14.81
C GLN A 8 16.68 3.22 15.20
N GLN A 9 17.17 1.99 15.03
CA GLN A 9 18.57 1.66 15.29
C GLN A 9 19.53 2.37 14.31
N GLN A 10 19.18 2.41 13.02
CA GLN A 10 20.01 3.03 11.98
C GLN A 10 19.90 4.56 11.97
N HIS A 11 18.75 5.11 12.35
CA HIS A 11 18.48 6.55 12.30
C HIS A 11 17.87 7.06 13.62
N PRO A 12 18.60 7.01 14.75
CA PRO A 12 18.05 7.21 16.10
C PRO A 12 17.52 8.62 16.39
N ASN A 13 17.95 9.63 15.62
CA ASN A 13 17.47 11.01 15.77
C ASN A 13 16.33 11.36 14.78
N THR A 14 15.64 10.37 14.22
CA THR A 14 14.56 10.61 13.24
C THR A 14 13.21 10.81 13.93
N GLY A 15 12.60 11.97 13.71
CA GLY A 15 11.23 12.27 14.14
C GLY A 15 10.17 11.85 13.12
N VAL A 16 10.52 11.85 11.83
CA VAL A 16 9.57 11.62 10.72
C VAL A 16 10.19 10.71 9.66
N TYR A 17 9.62 9.53 9.46
CA TYR A 17 9.95 8.61 8.38
C TYR A 17 8.96 8.79 7.24
N LEU A 18 9.46 9.08 6.04
CA LEU A 18 8.66 9.17 4.83
C LEU A 18 8.72 7.87 4.05
N ILE A 19 7.56 7.33 3.71
CA ILE A 19 7.40 6.14 2.89
C ILE A 19 6.82 6.56 1.54
N GLU A 20 7.55 6.28 0.45
CA GLU A 20 7.14 6.61 -0.92
C GLU A 20 5.84 5.87 -1.29
N ASN A 21 4.92 6.55 -1.97
CA ASN A 21 3.60 6.02 -2.30
C ASN A 21 3.52 5.56 -3.76
N HIS A 22 3.54 4.25 -3.98
CA HIS A 22 3.48 3.68 -5.33
C HIS A 22 2.03 3.44 -5.74
N ILE A 23 1.66 3.99 -6.90
CA ILE A 23 0.31 3.90 -7.46
C ILE A 23 0.20 2.65 -8.32
N PHE A 24 -0.82 1.86 -8.02
CA PHE A 24 -1.25 0.71 -8.80
C PHE A 24 -2.60 1.07 -9.43
N PRO A 25 -2.66 1.39 -10.73
CA PRO A 25 -3.91 1.78 -11.35
C PRO A 25 -4.94 0.64 -11.31
N LYS A 26 -6.09 0.91 -10.67
CA LYS A 26 -7.20 -0.06 -10.54
C LYS A 26 -7.84 -0.48 -11.88
N LYS A 27 -7.46 0.14 -12.99
CA LYS A 27 -7.95 -0.17 -14.34
C LYS A 27 -7.21 -1.37 -14.98
N HIS A 28 -6.05 -1.73 -14.46
CA HIS A 28 -5.21 -2.78 -15.02
C HIS A 28 -5.24 -4.01 -14.11
N PHE A 29 -5.73 -5.11 -14.68
CA PHE A 29 -5.82 -6.41 -14.03
C PHE A 29 -4.66 -7.28 -14.48
N GLU A 30 -4.18 -8.13 -13.58
CA GLU A 30 -3.31 -9.24 -13.96
C GLU A 30 -4.08 -10.20 -14.89
N PRO A 31 -3.49 -10.63 -16.02
CA PRO A 31 -4.23 -11.27 -17.11
C PRO A 31 -4.71 -12.70 -16.83
N SER A 32 -4.16 -13.41 -15.84
CA SER A 32 -4.54 -14.81 -15.56
C SER A 32 -5.87 -14.94 -14.83
N GLY A 33 -6.35 -13.86 -14.19
CA GLY A 33 -7.54 -13.91 -13.34
C GLY A 33 -7.34 -14.73 -12.06
N ARG A 34 -6.10 -15.08 -11.68
CA ARG A 34 -5.79 -15.90 -10.49
C ARG A 34 -6.43 -15.40 -9.20
N PHE A 35 -6.57 -14.08 -9.05
CA PHE A 35 -7.16 -13.45 -7.87
C PHE A 35 -8.57 -12.92 -8.12
N HIS A 36 -9.21 -13.31 -9.23
CA HIS A 36 -10.63 -13.12 -9.40
C HIS A 36 -11.39 -14.16 -8.56
N LEU A 37 -11.66 -13.81 -7.30
CA LEU A 37 -12.24 -14.72 -6.30
C LEU A 37 -13.77 -14.70 -6.42
N PRO A 38 -14.43 -15.75 -6.94
CA PRO A 38 -15.87 -15.71 -7.20
C PRO A 38 -16.71 -15.47 -5.95
N GLN A 39 -16.22 -15.92 -4.79
CA GLN A 39 -16.89 -15.67 -3.52
C GLN A 39 -16.94 -14.18 -3.17
N TRP A 40 -16.00 -13.35 -3.65
CA TRP A 40 -16.02 -11.90 -3.42
C TRP A 40 -16.89 -11.15 -4.44
N ASN A 41 -17.52 -11.85 -5.40
CA ASN A 41 -18.42 -11.21 -6.34
C ASN A 41 -19.61 -10.58 -5.59
N GLY A 42 -19.86 -9.30 -5.89
CA GLY A 42 -20.91 -8.52 -5.22
C GLY A 42 -20.48 -7.85 -3.92
N VAL A 43 -19.28 -8.14 -3.39
CA VAL A 43 -18.73 -7.41 -2.24
C VAL A 43 -18.29 -6.02 -2.69
N PRO A 44 -18.78 -4.92 -2.09
CA PRO A 44 -18.33 -3.58 -2.44
C PRO A 44 -16.83 -3.40 -2.17
N GLY A 45 -16.09 -2.94 -3.17
CA GLY A 45 -14.66 -2.66 -3.03
C GLY A 45 -13.85 -3.06 -4.25
N ILE A 46 -12.54 -3.21 -4.04
CA ILE A 46 -11.56 -3.62 -5.06
C ILE A 46 -10.68 -4.70 -4.43
N ASN A 47 -10.50 -5.82 -5.11
CA ASN A 47 -9.51 -6.81 -4.71
C ASN A 47 -8.11 -6.33 -5.12
N ILE A 48 -7.35 -5.84 -4.15
CA ILE A 48 -6.00 -5.31 -4.37
C ILE A 48 -5.02 -6.37 -4.92
N LEU A 49 -5.29 -7.67 -4.78
CA LEU A 49 -4.44 -8.74 -5.31
C LEU A 49 -4.50 -8.83 -6.85
N GLU A 50 -5.55 -8.31 -7.49
CA GLU A 50 -5.69 -8.31 -8.95
C GLU A 50 -4.83 -7.23 -9.63
N HIS A 51 -4.23 -6.31 -8.88
CA HIS A 51 -3.55 -5.13 -9.40
C HIS A 51 -2.05 -5.16 -9.09
N ILE A 52 -1.25 -5.60 -10.06
CA ILE A 52 0.21 -5.75 -9.93
C ILE A 52 1.02 -4.77 -10.76
N TYR A 53 0.38 -3.96 -11.59
CA TYR A 53 1.07 -2.99 -12.44
C TYR A 53 1.15 -1.66 -11.71
N ARG A 54 2.36 -1.18 -11.47
CA ARG A 54 2.62 0.10 -10.80
C ARG A 54 3.16 1.14 -11.77
N GLU A 55 2.78 2.38 -11.53
CA GLU A 55 3.42 3.54 -12.16
C GLU A 55 4.83 3.74 -11.57
N GLU A 56 5.77 4.22 -12.38
CA GLU A 56 7.03 4.77 -11.85
C GLU A 56 6.77 6.20 -11.35
N PRO A 57 7.06 6.51 -10.07
CA PRO A 57 6.93 7.87 -9.56
C PRO A 57 7.74 8.88 -10.36
N ASN A 58 7.10 9.93 -10.87
CA ASN A 58 7.82 11.09 -11.39
C ASN A 58 8.38 11.91 -10.22
N ARG A 59 9.65 11.70 -9.89
CA ARG A 59 10.35 12.37 -8.78
C ARG A 59 10.77 13.82 -9.07
N ASN A 60 10.52 14.31 -10.28
CA ASN A 60 10.75 15.72 -10.66
C ASN A 60 9.57 16.63 -10.31
N ILE A 61 8.42 16.06 -9.98
CA ILE A 61 7.22 16.79 -9.53
C ILE A 61 6.84 16.33 -8.12
N TYR A 62 5.87 17.02 -7.51
CA TYR A 62 5.35 16.60 -6.22
C TYR A 62 4.84 15.15 -6.27
N HIS A 63 5.38 14.31 -5.38
CA HIS A 63 4.99 12.91 -5.22
C HIS A 63 4.53 12.66 -3.77
N PRO A 64 3.33 12.10 -3.55
CA PRO A 64 2.80 11.88 -2.21
C PRO A 64 3.65 10.87 -1.44
N HIS A 65 3.77 11.08 -0.14
CA HIS A 65 4.37 10.12 0.79
C HIS A 65 3.39 9.86 1.95
N LYS A 66 3.52 8.70 2.59
CA LYS A 66 2.94 8.48 3.93
C LYS A 66 4.01 8.66 4.98
N MET A 67 3.60 8.97 6.20
CA MET A 67 4.52 9.27 7.29
C MET A 67 4.33 8.29 8.44
N ILE A 68 5.44 7.77 8.95
CA ILE A 68 5.50 7.19 10.30
C ILE A 68 6.23 8.20 11.15
N VAL A 69 5.62 8.63 12.25
CA VAL A 69 6.17 9.66 13.13
C VAL A 69 6.57 9.07 14.46
N GLN A 70 7.67 9.54 15.04
CA GLN A 70 8.00 9.31 16.43
C GLN A 70 7.22 10.34 17.28
N PRO A 71 6.20 9.93 18.05
CA PRO A 71 5.29 10.89 18.67
C PRO A 71 5.96 11.86 19.62
N ARG A 72 7.03 11.44 20.33
CA ARG A 72 7.80 12.29 21.25
C ARG A 72 8.58 13.41 20.55
N PHE A 73 8.73 13.32 19.23
CA PHE A 73 9.49 14.26 18.43
C PHE A 73 8.55 15.15 17.60
N VAL A 74 7.23 14.96 17.68
CA VAL A 74 6.26 15.71 16.87
C VAL A 74 5.37 16.56 17.77
N GLU A 75 5.34 17.86 17.48
CA GLU A 75 4.50 18.83 18.21
C GLU A 75 3.18 19.08 17.49
N SER A 76 3.19 19.16 16.15
CA SER A 76 1.97 19.39 15.37
C SER A 76 2.05 18.83 13.96
N THR A 77 0.90 18.41 13.44
CA THR A 77 0.73 17.83 12.10
C THR A 77 -0.37 18.56 11.33
N SER A 78 -0.28 18.51 10.01
CA SER A 78 -1.39 18.74 9.10
C SER A 78 -1.85 17.39 8.50
N VAL A 79 -2.86 17.42 7.64
CA VAL A 79 -3.34 16.21 6.94
C VAL A 79 -2.25 15.56 6.06
N HIS A 80 -1.30 16.35 5.54
CA HIS A 80 -0.34 15.90 4.54
C HIS A 80 1.12 15.94 5.00
N GLU A 81 1.44 16.64 6.09
CA GLU A 81 2.82 16.80 6.56
C GLU A 81 2.91 17.08 8.07
N VAL A 82 4.12 17.02 8.61
CA VAL A 82 4.40 17.43 9.99
C VAL A 82 4.85 18.89 9.97
N LEU A 83 4.17 19.75 10.75
CA LEU A 83 4.39 21.20 10.75
C LEU A 83 5.50 21.60 11.71
N LYS A 84 5.53 20.97 12.90
CA LYS A 84 6.56 21.21 13.93
C LYS A 84 7.01 19.89 14.53
N TYR A 85 8.31 19.66 14.47
CA TYR A 85 8.94 18.45 15.01
C TYR A 85 10.42 18.71 15.34
N SER A 86 10.94 17.91 16.25
CA SER A 86 12.37 17.81 16.59
C SER A 86 13.01 16.60 15.90
N GLY A 87 14.33 16.63 15.76
CA GLY A 87 15.07 15.59 15.05
C GLY A 87 14.97 15.70 13.53
N GLN A 88 15.27 14.59 12.85
CA GLN A 88 15.42 14.53 11.39
C GLN A 88 14.18 13.97 10.69
N ARG A 89 14.07 14.30 9.41
CA ARG A 89 13.16 13.65 8.47
C ARG A 89 13.94 12.70 7.58
N PHE A 90 13.56 11.43 7.56
CA PHE A 90 14.25 10.40 6.79
C PHE A 90 13.35 9.86 5.68
N LYS A 91 13.83 9.87 4.43
CA LYS A 91 13.16 9.21 3.31
C LYS A 91 13.57 7.74 3.31
N VAL A 92 12.65 6.86 3.65
CA VAL A 92 12.93 5.43 3.68
C VAL A 92 13.11 4.92 2.25
N PRO A 93 14.21 4.21 1.95
CA PRO A 93 14.43 3.61 0.64
C PRO A 93 13.30 2.64 0.25
N MET A 94 12.93 2.64 -1.02
CA MET A 94 11.84 1.85 -1.58
C MET A 94 12.03 0.33 -1.41
N ASP A 95 13.29 -0.12 -1.45
CA ASP A 95 13.67 -1.51 -1.21
C ASP A 95 13.48 -1.94 0.25
N VAL A 96 13.53 -0.99 1.19
CA VAL A 96 13.24 -1.20 2.62
C VAL A 96 11.73 -1.15 2.89
N CYS A 97 11.05 -0.09 2.47
CA CYS A 97 9.62 0.09 2.69
C CYS A 97 8.96 0.99 1.65
N ARG A 98 7.72 0.65 1.27
CA ARG A 98 6.92 1.43 0.34
C ARG A 98 5.43 1.19 0.57
N ILE A 99 4.59 2.14 0.17
CA ILE A 99 3.14 1.98 0.17
C ILE A 99 2.69 1.42 -1.17
N ILE A 100 1.88 0.36 -1.12
CA ILE A 100 1.11 -0.15 -2.27
C ILE A 100 -0.25 0.52 -2.23
N HIS A 101 -0.55 1.36 -3.22
CA HIS A 101 -1.78 2.14 -3.27
C HIS A 101 -2.55 1.84 -4.55
N VAL A 102 -3.53 0.94 -4.46
CA VAL A 102 -4.46 0.63 -5.56
C VAL A 102 -5.50 1.74 -5.67
N ARG A 103 -5.47 2.52 -6.75
CA ARG A 103 -6.41 3.64 -6.97
C ARG A 103 -6.47 4.07 -8.44
N VAL A 104 -7.14 5.19 -8.72
CA VAL A 104 -7.08 5.83 -10.04
C VAL A 104 -5.63 6.22 -10.38
N ALA A 105 -5.25 6.07 -11.65
CA ALA A 105 -3.93 6.42 -12.14
C ALA A 105 -3.59 7.90 -11.86
N LEU A 106 -2.33 8.17 -11.50
CA LEU A 106 -1.80 9.54 -11.52
C LEU A 106 -1.30 9.90 -12.92
N GLN A 107 -0.74 8.91 -13.63
CA GLN A 107 -0.26 9.06 -15.00
C GLN A 107 -1.20 8.33 -15.96
N GLY A 108 -2.38 8.92 -16.18
CA GLY A 108 -3.50 8.29 -16.89
C GLY A 108 -3.23 7.87 -18.34
N SER A 109 -2.26 8.51 -19.00
CA SER A 109 -1.84 8.24 -20.37
C SER A 109 -1.01 6.97 -20.53
N LEU A 110 -0.44 6.42 -19.44
CA LEU A 110 0.38 5.22 -19.51
C LEU A 110 -0.46 4.01 -19.91
N THR A 111 0.10 3.23 -20.82
CA THR A 111 -0.36 1.89 -21.19
C THR A 111 0.23 0.83 -20.25
N VAL A 112 -0.36 -0.37 -20.22
CA VAL A 112 0.15 -1.48 -19.38
C VAL A 112 1.62 -1.80 -19.65
N LYS A 113 2.07 -1.65 -20.91
CA LYS A 113 3.46 -1.95 -21.32
C LYS A 113 4.48 -0.97 -20.73
N GLU A 114 4.04 0.22 -20.34
CA GLU A 114 4.87 1.25 -19.72
C GLU A 114 4.85 1.15 -18.19
N LEU A 115 4.06 0.25 -17.62
CA LEU A 115 3.98 0.02 -16.18
C LEU A 115 4.95 -1.08 -15.75
N HIS A 116 5.35 -1.01 -14.48
CA HIS A 116 6.22 -2.02 -13.89
C HIS A 116 5.40 -3.10 -13.20
N GLU A 117 5.73 -4.36 -13.47
CA GLU A 117 5.15 -5.47 -12.74
C GLU A 117 5.72 -5.54 -11.32
N ASP A 118 4.85 -5.71 -10.33
CA ASP A 118 5.19 -5.80 -8.93
C ASP A 118 4.24 -6.73 -8.17
N LYS A 119 4.73 -7.94 -7.88
CA LYS A 119 3.93 -9.02 -7.29
C LYS A 119 4.09 -9.15 -5.78
N ARG A 120 4.77 -8.22 -5.10
CA ARG A 120 5.08 -8.37 -3.65
C ARG A 120 3.86 -8.53 -2.75
N LEU A 121 2.71 -7.99 -3.15
CA LEU A 121 1.48 -8.17 -2.37
C LEU A 121 1.03 -9.65 -2.32
N TRP A 122 1.39 -10.44 -3.33
CA TRP A 122 1.04 -11.86 -3.40
C TRP A 122 1.79 -12.72 -2.37
N ASP A 123 2.92 -12.24 -1.84
CA ASP A 123 3.64 -12.91 -0.75
C ASP A 123 2.78 -13.01 0.53
N PHE A 124 1.72 -12.19 0.63
CA PHE A 124 0.80 -12.17 1.75
C PHE A 124 -0.52 -12.89 1.46
N GLN A 125 -0.72 -13.48 0.27
CA GLN A 125 -2.01 -14.01 -0.16
C GLN A 125 -2.59 -15.05 0.81
N GLU A 126 -1.75 -15.96 1.31
CA GLU A 126 -2.14 -17.07 2.19
C GLU A 126 -2.69 -16.58 3.53
N LYS A 127 -2.29 -15.38 3.96
CA LYS A 127 -2.81 -14.75 5.17
C LYS A 127 -3.92 -13.75 4.85
N LEU A 128 -3.82 -13.00 3.76
CA LEU A 128 -4.75 -11.94 3.43
C LEU A 128 -6.14 -12.49 3.09
N ILE A 129 -6.21 -13.44 2.16
CA ILE A 129 -7.48 -14.00 1.66
C ILE A 129 -8.34 -14.58 2.79
N PRO A 130 -7.86 -15.51 3.63
CA PRO A 130 -8.70 -16.09 4.69
C PRO A 130 -9.10 -15.07 5.76
N ASN A 131 -8.27 -14.05 6.03
CA ASN A 131 -8.62 -13.00 6.98
C ASN A 131 -9.69 -12.04 6.42
N VAL A 132 -9.63 -11.72 5.13
CA VAL A 132 -10.68 -10.95 4.45
C VAL A 132 -11.98 -11.76 4.43
N ASP A 133 -11.94 -13.03 4.04
CA ASP A 133 -13.10 -13.93 4.10
C ASP A 133 -13.74 -13.94 5.49
N LYS A 134 -12.92 -14.09 6.53
CA LYS A 134 -13.37 -14.09 7.93
C LYS A 134 -14.02 -12.76 8.30
N ALA A 135 -13.45 -11.63 7.88
CA ALA A 135 -14.01 -10.31 8.12
C ALA A 135 -15.35 -10.12 7.40
N LEU A 136 -15.43 -10.49 6.12
CA LEU A 136 -16.64 -10.36 5.32
C LEU A 136 -17.79 -11.24 5.81
N ARG A 137 -17.50 -12.49 6.22
CA ARG A 137 -18.51 -13.36 6.87
C ARG A 137 -19.05 -12.76 8.16
N ARG A 138 -18.18 -12.17 8.99
CA ARG A 138 -18.59 -11.53 10.26
C ARG A 138 -19.56 -10.37 10.06
N VAL A 139 -19.46 -9.67 8.93
CA VAL A 139 -20.35 -8.55 8.58
C VAL A 139 -21.47 -8.96 7.63
N GLY A 140 -21.67 -10.27 7.37
CA GLY A 140 -22.74 -10.78 6.51
C GLY A 140 -22.58 -10.46 5.01
N LEU A 141 -21.38 -10.08 4.57
CA LEU A 141 -21.07 -9.83 3.16
C LEU A 141 -20.64 -11.09 2.40
N LEU A 142 -20.31 -12.17 3.11
CA LEU A 142 -20.14 -13.50 2.57
C LEU A 142 -21.03 -14.47 3.33
N SER A 143 -21.59 -15.45 2.62
CA SER A 143 -22.30 -16.56 3.22
C SER A 143 -21.36 -17.38 4.12
N SER A 144 -21.90 -17.86 5.24
CA SER A 144 -21.22 -18.76 6.17
C SER A 144 -20.87 -20.11 5.53
N GLU A 145 -21.52 -20.45 4.43
CA GLU A 145 -21.41 -21.72 3.74
C GLU A 145 -20.71 -21.53 2.39
N GLY A 146 -19.55 -22.17 2.25
CA GLY A 146 -18.94 -22.39 0.94
C GLY A 146 -19.90 -23.24 0.12
N HIS A 147 -20.53 -22.64 -0.87
CA HIS A 147 -21.28 -23.40 -1.85
C HIS A 147 -20.28 -24.10 -2.77
N ASN A 148 -20.45 -25.43 -2.85
CA ASN A 148 -19.65 -26.43 -3.57
C ASN A 148 -19.22 -26.03 -4.98
#